data_AF-A0AB34TBV1-F1
#
_entry.id   AF-A0AB34TBV1-F1
#
_cell.length_a   1.000
_cell.length_b   1.000
_cell.length_c   1.000
_cell.angle_alpha   90.00
_cell.angle_beta   90.00
_cell.angle_gamma   90.00
#
_symmetry.space_group_name_H-M   'P 1'
#
loop_
_entity.id
_entity.type
_entity.pdbx_description
1 polymer ?
#
loop_
_entity_poly.entity_id
_entity_poly.type
_entity_poly.pdbx_seq_one_letter_code
_entity_poly.pdbx_strand_id
1 'polypeptide(L)'
;MYRLTDNPDMLYCIETGAFIPRGHWMWPTEWLLINTPLPVPAPYEPNTPAHHRAIRDAAWKWMNDVVNERQYDSIESCVGYYNSGVERYRLEARAMVAWRDAVNEKLVALVLDPPPGVVTWEQVRPLLPQPSQFNWPSSLELPLGVGDGPAVQL
;
A
#
# COMPACT_ATOMS: atom_id res chain seq x y z
N MET A 1 -3.24 -33.27 5.72
CA MET A 1 -2.93 -31.96 6.33
C MET A 1 -3.64 -30.86 5.53
N TYR A 2 -4.20 -29.84 6.18
CA TYR A 2 -5.00 -28.79 5.53
C TYR A 2 -4.34 -27.42 5.63
N ARG A 3 -4.63 -26.54 4.66
CA ARG A 3 -4.20 -25.14 4.62
C ARG A 3 -5.40 -24.23 4.42
N LEU A 4 -5.38 -23.07 5.07
CA LEU A 4 -6.33 -21.99 4.83
C LEU A 4 -6.18 -21.43 3.41
N THR A 5 -7.26 -20.86 2.90
CA THR A 5 -7.25 -20.04 1.68
C THR A 5 -7.75 -18.64 2.02
N ASP A 6 -7.71 -17.72 1.04
CA ASP A 6 -8.27 -16.37 1.21
C ASP A 6 -9.80 -16.38 1.45
N ASN A 7 -10.47 -17.50 1.15
CA ASN A 7 -11.87 -17.73 1.45
C ASN A 7 -12.01 -18.57 2.75
N PRO A 8 -12.65 -18.04 3.82
CA PRO A 8 -12.83 -18.76 5.08
C PRO A 8 -13.71 -20.01 4.99
N ASP A 9 -14.46 -20.17 3.89
CA ASP A 9 -15.30 -21.33 3.60
C ASP A 9 -14.64 -22.33 2.64
N MET A 10 -13.32 -22.22 2.43
CA MET A 10 -12.58 -23.10 1.55
C MET A 10 -11.23 -23.49 2.16
N LEU A 11 -10.99 -24.80 2.24
CA LEU A 11 -9.72 -25.38 2.70
C LEU A 11 -8.98 -26.05 1.56
N TYR A 12 -7.66 -25.98 1.58
CA TYR A 12 -6.80 -26.72 0.66
C TYR A 12 -6.24 -27.97 1.34
N CYS A 13 -6.54 -29.15 0.81
CA CYS A 13 -5.96 -30.41 1.26
C CYS A 13 -4.59 -30.61 0.61
N ILE A 14 -3.53 -30.62 1.42
CA ILE A 14 -2.14 -30.69 0.94
C ILE A 14 -1.84 -32.07 0.35
N GLU A 15 -2.43 -33.13 0.91
CA GLU A 15 -2.15 -34.50 0.49
C GLU A 15 -2.76 -34.83 -0.87
N THR A 16 -3.96 -34.32 -1.14
CA THR A 16 -4.70 -34.63 -2.37
C THR A 16 -4.66 -33.50 -3.40
N GLY A 17 -4.19 -32.31 -3.02
CA GLY A 17 -4.20 -31.11 -3.85
C GLY A 17 -5.59 -30.52 -4.11
N ALA A 18 -6.60 -30.91 -3.34
CA ALA A 18 -8.00 -30.52 -3.57
C ALA A 18 -8.42 -29.29 -2.76
N PHE A 19 -9.26 -28.43 -3.36
CA PHE A 19 -10.01 -27.39 -2.65
C PHE A 19 -11.33 -27.95 -2.15
N ILE A 20 -11.58 -27.81 -0.85
CA ILE A 20 -12.73 -28.39 -0.14
C ILE A 20 -13.59 -27.24 0.37
N PRO A 21 -14.79 -27.01 -0.18
CA PRO A 21 -15.70 -26.00 0.33
C PRO A 21 -16.41 -26.46 1.60
N ARG A 22 -16.84 -25.50 2.43
CA ARG A 22 -17.59 -25.77 3.66
C ARG A 22 -18.88 -26.54 3.34
N GLY A 23 -19.16 -27.59 4.12
CA GLY A 23 -20.31 -28.48 3.91
C GLY A 23 -20.08 -29.61 2.90
N HIS A 24 -18.93 -29.66 2.23
CA HIS A 24 -18.55 -30.80 1.40
C HIS A 24 -18.28 -32.05 2.27
N TRP A 25 -18.53 -33.25 1.74
CA TRP A 25 -18.34 -34.51 2.49
C TRP A 25 -16.88 -34.75 2.91
N MET A 26 -15.92 -34.14 2.22
CA MET A 26 -14.49 -34.16 2.58
C MET A 26 -14.11 -33.07 3.59
N TRP A 27 -15.05 -32.23 4.05
CA TRP A 27 -14.74 -31.18 5.00
C TRP A 27 -14.26 -31.79 6.33
N PRO A 28 -13.07 -31.42 6.82
CA PRO A 28 -12.41 -32.17 7.88
C PRO A 28 -12.85 -31.73 9.28
N THR A 29 -14.16 -31.81 9.56
CA THR A 29 -14.77 -31.31 10.81
C THR A 29 -14.07 -31.85 12.06
N GLU A 30 -13.89 -33.17 12.15
CA GLU A 30 -13.27 -33.81 13.32
C GLU A 30 -11.80 -33.40 13.50
N TRP A 31 -11.06 -33.26 12.41
CA TRP A 31 -9.65 -32.85 12.45
C TRP A 31 -9.50 -31.40 12.92
N LEU A 32 -10.42 -30.50 12.50
CA LEU A 32 -10.43 -29.09 12.89
C LEU A 32 -10.78 -28.85 14.36
N LEU A 33 -11.38 -29.83 15.04
CA LEU A 33 -11.65 -29.74 16.49
C LEU A 33 -10.37 -29.78 17.34
N ILE A 34 -9.31 -30.40 16.81
CA ILE A 34 -8.07 -30.67 17.54
C ILE A 34 -6.83 -30.09 16.86
N ASN A 35 -6.91 -29.66 15.61
CA ASN A 35 -5.79 -29.10 14.86
C ASN A 35 -6.16 -27.77 14.19
N THR A 36 -5.15 -26.94 13.97
CA THR A 36 -5.28 -25.70 13.19
C THR A 36 -4.69 -25.93 11.79
N PRO A 37 -5.41 -25.60 10.69
CA PRO A 37 -4.84 -25.66 9.35
C PRO A 37 -3.60 -24.76 9.24
N LEU A 38 -2.68 -25.10 8.34
CA LEU A 38 -1.58 -24.22 8.00
C LEU A 38 -2.13 -22.87 7.50
N PRO A 39 -1.45 -21.75 7.79
CA PRO A 39 -1.87 -20.45 7.29
C PRO A 39 -1.81 -20.40 5.76
N VAL A 40 -2.52 -19.43 5.19
CA VAL A 40 -2.39 -19.07 3.77
C VAL A 40 -0.91 -18.82 3.48
N PRO A 41 -0.32 -19.40 2.42
CA PRO A 41 1.08 -19.17 2.12
C PRO A 41 1.26 -17.69 1.79
N ALA A 42 2.40 -17.10 2.18
CA ALA A 42 2.72 -15.74 1.80
C ALA A 42 2.66 -15.63 0.26
N PRO A 43 2.20 -14.49 -0.28
CA PRO A 43 2.04 -14.30 -1.73
C PRO A 43 3.37 -14.42 -2.50
N TYR A 44 4.49 -14.36 -1.81
CA TYR A 44 5.84 -14.50 -2.34
C TYR A 44 6.77 -15.09 -1.26
N GLU A 45 7.85 -15.74 -1.71
CA GLU A 45 8.94 -16.12 -0.83
C GLU A 45 9.80 -14.89 -0.46
N PRO A 46 10.28 -14.77 0.79
CA PRO A 46 11.14 -13.67 1.22
C PRO A 46 12.39 -13.53 0.35
N ASN A 47 12.85 -12.30 0.18
CA ASN A 47 14.06 -11.93 -0.57
C ASN A 47 14.13 -12.40 -2.05
N THR A 48 13.01 -12.79 -2.63
CA THR A 48 12.92 -13.08 -4.07
C THR A 48 12.64 -11.82 -4.89
N PRO A 49 12.91 -11.82 -6.21
CA PRO A 49 12.52 -10.72 -7.09
C PRO A 49 11.01 -10.42 -7.05
N ALA A 50 10.17 -11.44 -6.85
CA ALA A 50 8.72 -11.28 -6.71
C ALA A 50 8.35 -10.52 -5.43
N HIS A 51 8.98 -10.87 -4.30
CA HIS A 51 8.86 -10.13 -3.05
C HIS A 51 9.25 -8.65 -3.21
N HIS A 52 10.43 -8.38 -3.78
CA HIS A 52 10.89 -7.00 -3.95
C HIS A 52 10.00 -6.19 -4.89
N ARG A 53 9.42 -6.82 -5.92
CA ARG A 53 8.43 -6.18 -6.79
C ARG A 53 7.16 -5.84 -6.02
N ALA A 54 6.60 -6.79 -5.28
CA ALA A 54 5.39 -6.57 -4.49
C ALA A 54 5.55 -5.42 -3.47
N ILE A 55 6.70 -5.34 -2.79
CA ILE A 55 7.00 -4.24 -1.87
C ILE A 55 7.12 -2.89 -2.60
N ARG A 56 7.73 -2.86 -3.78
CA ARG A 56 7.81 -1.63 -4.60
C ARG A 56 6.44 -1.18 -5.09
N ASP A 57 5.61 -2.10 -5.54
CA ASP A 57 4.25 -1.79 -5.99
C ASP A 57 3.40 -1.25 -4.83
N ALA A 58 3.53 -1.85 -3.64
CA ALA A 58 2.89 -1.36 -2.42
C ALA A 58 3.40 0.04 -2.02
N ALA A 59 4.70 0.30 -2.13
CA ALA A 59 5.28 1.62 -1.87
C ALA A 59 4.78 2.68 -2.86
N TRP A 60 4.68 2.33 -4.15
CA TRP A 60 4.11 3.22 -5.16
C TRP A 60 2.65 3.55 -4.86
N LYS A 61 1.84 2.53 -4.55
CA LYS A 61 0.44 2.72 -4.16
C LYS A 61 0.33 3.64 -2.95
N TRP A 62 1.13 3.42 -1.91
CA TRP A 62 1.12 4.25 -0.71
C TRP A 62 1.48 5.71 -1.01
N MET A 63 2.53 5.95 -1.81
CA MET A 63 2.88 7.29 -2.25
C MET A 63 1.76 7.95 -3.06
N ASN A 64 1.07 7.17 -3.89
CA ASN A 64 -0.07 7.65 -4.67
C ASN A 64 -1.27 8.01 -3.76
N ASP A 65 -1.55 7.20 -2.74
CA ASP A 65 -2.62 7.49 -1.78
C ASP A 65 -2.35 8.81 -1.02
N VAL A 66 -1.08 9.10 -0.66
CA VAL A 66 -0.71 10.36 0.00
C VAL A 66 -0.91 11.58 -0.92
N VAL A 67 -0.61 11.49 -2.22
CA VAL A 67 -0.90 12.62 -3.12
C VAL A 67 -2.38 12.77 -3.43
N ASN A 68 -3.14 11.67 -3.42
CA ASN A 68 -4.60 11.70 -3.56
C ASN A 68 -5.26 12.46 -2.41
N GLU A 69 -4.80 12.25 -1.16
CA GLU A 69 -5.25 13.03 0.00
C GLU A 69 -5.01 14.54 -0.19
N ARG A 70 -3.98 14.89 -0.96
CA ARG A 70 -3.62 16.28 -1.32
C ARG A 70 -4.31 16.78 -2.59
N GLN A 71 -5.34 16.07 -3.08
CA GLN A 71 -6.19 16.45 -4.21
C GLN A 71 -5.50 16.39 -5.58
N TYR A 72 -4.48 15.54 -5.71
CA TYR A 72 -3.91 15.16 -7.01
C TYR A 72 -4.50 13.83 -7.48
N ASP A 73 -4.62 13.61 -8.79
CA ASP A 73 -5.13 12.33 -9.32
C ASP A 73 -4.08 11.21 -9.24
N SER A 74 -2.81 11.60 -9.34
CA SER A 74 -1.66 10.71 -9.28
C SER A 74 -0.35 11.43 -8.94
N ILE A 75 0.70 10.66 -8.67
CA ILE A 75 2.07 11.19 -8.49
C ILE A 75 2.49 12.06 -9.69
N GLU A 76 2.21 11.61 -10.92
CA GLU A 76 2.55 12.34 -12.15
C GLU A 76 1.84 13.70 -12.21
N SER A 77 0.56 13.75 -11.83
CA SER A 77 -0.19 15.01 -11.81
C SER A 77 0.39 16.02 -10.81
N CYS A 78 0.88 15.54 -9.65
CA CYS A 78 1.57 16.37 -8.67
C CYS A 78 2.93 16.85 -9.21
N VAL A 79 3.76 15.92 -9.68
CA VAL A 79 5.12 16.21 -10.17
C VAL A 79 5.10 17.08 -11.43
N GLY A 80 4.04 17.03 -12.24
CA GLY A 80 3.87 17.90 -13.42
C GLY A 80 4.00 19.40 -13.11
N TYR A 81 3.72 19.82 -11.87
CA TYR A 81 3.86 21.21 -11.43
C TYR A 81 5.27 21.61 -10.97
N TYR A 82 6.29 20.76 -11.18
CA TYR A 82 7.66 21.01 -10.67
C TYR A 82 8.26 22.37 -11.07
N ASN A 83 7.88 22.88 -12.25
CA ASN A 83 8.30 24.19 -12.77
C ASN A 83 7.12 25.18 -12.90
N SER A 84 6.04 24.96 -12.16
CA SER A 84 4.87 25.85 -12.17
C SER A 84 5.22 27.27 -11.72
N GLY A 85 4.58 28.26 -12.34
CA GLY A 85 4.62 29.66 -11.88
C GLY A 85 3.86 29.89 -10.58
N VAL A 86 2.97 28.96 -10.19
CA VAL A 86 2.26 29.00 -8.91
C VAL A 86 3.15 28.36 -7.84
N GLU A 87 3.63 29.17 -6.90
CA GLU A 87 4.61 28.77 -5.89
C GLU A 87 4.18 27.52 -5.10
N ARG A 88 2.93 27.46 -4.64
CA ARG A 88 2.44 26.31 -3.87
C ARG A 88 2.60 25.01 -4.63
N TYR A 89 2.05 24.90 -5.84
CA TYR A 89 2.12 23.68 -6.64
C TYR A 89 3.56 23.30 -6.99
N ARG A 90 4.42 24.29 -7.23
CA ARG A 90 5.85 24.07 -7.41
C ARG A 90 6.51 23.46 -6.17
N LEU A 91 6.18 23.94 -4.99
CA LEU A 91 6.71 23.39 -3.72
C LEU A 91 6.15 22.00 -3.42
N GLU A 92 4.86 21.74 -3.65
CA GLU A 92 4.26 20.40 -3.49
C GLU A 92 4.95 19.38 -4.42
N ALA A 93 5.11 19.72 -5.70
CA ALA A 93 5.79 18.88 -6.68
C ALA A 93 7.24 18.58 -6.28
N ARG A 94 7.98 19.57 -5.78
CA ARG A 94 9.36 19.39 -5.32
C ARG A 94 9.44 18.49 -4.09
N ALA A 95 8.53 18.65 -3.14
CA ALA A 95 8.44 17.78 -1.96
C ALA A 95 8.12 16.33 -2.37
N MET A 96 7.19 16.14 -3.32
CA MET A 96 6.85 14.81 -3.86
C MET A 96 8.05 14.13 -4.52
N VAL A 97 8.78 14.84 -5.39
CA VAL A 97 9.98 14.29 -6.06
C VAL A 97 11.02 13.88 -5.01
N ALA A 98 11.36 14.79 -4.09
CA ALA A 98 12.35 14.52 -3.06
C ALA A 98 11.96 13.32 -2.18
N TRP A 99 10.68 13.21 -1.81
CA TRP A 99 10.18 12.10 -1.02
C TRP A 99 10.21 10.77 -1.78
N ARG A 100 9.72 10.75 -3.01
CA ARG A 100 9.75 9.56 -3.88
C ARG A 100 11.16 9.03 -4.07
N ASP A 101 12.10 9.93 -4.33
CA ASP A 101 13.49 9.56 -4.59
C ASP A 101 14.12 8.96 -3.32
N ALA A 102 13.91 9.57 -2.15
CA ALA A 102 14.37 9.02 -0.87
C ALA A 102 13.73 7.66 -0.54
N VAL A 103 12.44 7.47 -0.83
CA VAL A 103 11.77 6.16 -0.68
C VAL A 103 12.40 5.11 -1.57
N ASN A 104 12.64 5.44 -2.84
CA ASN A 104 13.28 4.51 -3.79
C ASN A 104 14.70 4.15 -3.38
N GLU A 105 15.50 5.12 -2.93
CA GLU A 105 16.85 4.87 -2.41
C GLU A 105 16.81 3.95 -1.18
N LYS A 106 15.89 4.19 -0.24
CA LYS A 106 15.74 3.35 0.95
C LYS A 106 15.27 1.93 0.60
N LEU A 107 14.37 1.78 -0.38
CA LEU A 107 13.94 0.47 -0.87
C LEU A 107 15.10 -0.31 -1.49
N VAL A 108 15.97 0.35 -2.26
CA VAL A 108 17.20 -0.29 -2.78
C VAL A 108 18.10 -0.72 -1.64
N ALA A 109 18.32 0.13 -0.63
CA ALA A 109 19.15 -0.21 0.53
C ALA A 109 18.60 -1.43 1.30
N LEU A 110 17.27 -1.51 1.49
CA LEU A 110 16.62 -2.65 2.16
C LEU A 110 16.73 -3.96 1.37
N VAL A 111 16.83 -3.91 0.04
CA VAL A 111 17.08 -5.10 -0.78
C VAL A 111 18.52 -5.57 -0.66
N LEU A 112 19.47 -4.65 -0.53
CA LEU A 112 20.90 -4.97 -0.41
C LEU A 112 21.28 -5.46 0.98
N ASP A 113 20.65 -4.92 2.03
CA ASP A 113 20.89 -5.26 3.43
C ASP A 113 19.55 -5.37 4.18
N PRO A 114 18.79 -6.47 3.98
CA PRO A 114 17.47 -6.64 4.58
C PRO A 114 17.60 -6.89 6.10
N PRO A 115 16.91 -6.09 6.94
CA PRO A 115 16.89 -6.34 8.37
C PRO A 115 16.26 -7.70 8.69
N PRO A 116 16.78 -8.44 9.71
CA PRO A 116 16.18 -9.71 10.12
C PRO A 116 14.69 -9.56 10.46
N GLY A 117 13.86 -10.39 9.84
CA GLY A 117 12.41 -10.45 10.12
C GLY A 117 11.56 -9.40 9.41
N VAL A 118 12.12 -8.57 8.52
CA VAL A 118 11.37 -7.61 7.70
C VAL A 118 11.07 -8.21 6.33
N VAL A 119 9.81 -8.56 6.08
CA VAL A 119 9.35 -9.29 4.89
C VAL A 119 8.01 -8.76 4.35
N THR A 120 7.15 -8.20 5.19
CA THR A 120 5.85 -7.69 4.75
C THR A 120 5.88 -6.20 4.50
N TRP A 121 4.92 -5.71 3.71
CA TRP A 121 4.75 -4.27 3.49
C TRP A 121 4.55 -3.50 4.80
N GLU A 122 3.78 -4.06 5.74
CA GLU A 122 3.49 -3.48 7.05
C GLU A 122 4.75 -3.30 7.89
N GLN A 123 5.74 -4.19 7.72
CA GLN A 123 7.05 -4.10 8.37
C GLN A 123 8.00 -3.15 7.64
N VAL A 124 7.94 -3.09 6.32
CA VAL A 124 8.80 -2.22 5.50
C VAL A 124 8.37 -0.75 5.61
N ARG A 125 7.07 -0.45 5.52
CA ARG A 125 6.55 0.93 5.44
C ARG A 125 7.06 1.86 6.55
N PRO A 126 7.10 1.46 7.84
CA PRO A 126 7.62 2.32 8.91
C PRO A 126 9.11 2.63 8.79
N LEU A 127 9.88 1.83 8.05
CA LEU A 127 11.32 2.01 7.82
C LEU A 127 11.64 2.94 6.65
N LEU A 128 10.63 3.25 5.82
CA LEU A 128 10.77 4.17 4.69
C LEU A 128 10.71 5.63 5.16
N PRO A 129 11.32 6.57 4.42
CA PRO A 129 11.14 7.99 4.66
C PRO A 129 9.66 8.36 4.67
N GLN A 130 9.22 9.02 5.73
CA GLN A 130 7.84 9.43 5.90
C GLN A 130 7.61 10.78 5.21
N PRO A 131 6.42 11.02 4.62
CA PRO A 131 6.14 12.26 3.90
C PRO A 131 6.33 13.50 4.80
N SER A 132 6.02 13.38 6.10
CA SER A 132 6.21 14.45 7.09
C SER A 132 7.66 14.90 7.30
N GLN A 133 8.65 14.17 6.78
CA GLN A 133 10.07 14.54 6.82
C GLN A 133 10.47 15.51 5.70
N PHE A 134 9.55 15.83 4.78
CA PHE A 134 9.79 16.67 3.61
C PHE A 134 8.99 17.97 3.71
N ASN A 135 9.45 18.99 2.98
CA ASN A 135 8.90 20.35 3.03
C ASN A 135 7.60 20.50 2.23
N TRP A 136 6.59 19.70 2.57
CA TRP A 136 5.25 19.84 2.01
C TRP A 136 4.61 21.15 2.49
N PRO A 137 4.06 21.97 1.59
CA PRO A 137 3.16 23.06 1.97
C PRO A 137 2.00 22.55 2.83
N SER A 138 1.41 23.43 3.64
CA SER A 138 0.19 23.09 4.39
C SER A 138 -0.93 22.69 3.45
N SER A 139 -1.71 21.67 3.82
CA SER A 139 -2.91 21.31 3.08
C SER A 139 -3.90 22.46 3.17
N LEU A 140 -4.38 22.95 2.03
CA LEU A 140 -5.54 23.84 1.99
C LEU A 140 -6.76 22.95 1.84
N GLU A 141 -7.53 22.81 2.92
CA GLU A 141 -8.95 22.54 2.76
C GLU A 141 -9.54 23.80 2.12
N LEU A 142 -9.91 23.70 0.84
CA LEU A 142 -10.79 24.71 0.27
C LEU A 142 -12.05 24.68 1.12
N PRO A 143 -12.47 25.79 1.77
CA PRO A 143 -13.81 25.84 2.29
C PRO A 143 -14.70 25.65 1.07
N LEU A 144 -15.38 24.51 1.00
CA LEU A 144 -16.49 24.30 0.09
C LEU A 144 -17.55 25.28 0.58
N GLY A 145 -17.42 26.53 0.14
CA GLY A 145 -18.37 27.57 0.43
C GLY A 145 -19.70 27.09 -0.10
N VAL A 146 -20.61 26.76 0.80
CA VAL A 146 -22.03 26.98 0.53
C VAL A 146 -22.21 28.49 0.53
N GLY A 147 -21.68 29.13 -0.51
CA GLY A 147 -21.98 30.50 -0.85
C GLY A 147 -23.29 30.45 -1.60
N ASP A 148 -24.39 30.66 -0.89
CA ASP A 148 -25.62 31.12 -1.53
C ASP A 148 -25.27 32.35 -2.38
N GLY A 149 -25.73 32.33 -3.62
CA GLY A 149 -25.22 33.11 -4.75
C GLY A 149 -25.36 34.64 -4.63
N PRO A 150 -25.07 35.37 -5.72
CA PRO A 150 -25.06 36.83 -5.69
C PRO A 150 -26.48 37.34 -5.47
N ALA A 151 -26.72 38.05 -4.36
CA ALA A 151 -27.88 38.90 -4.23
C ALA A 151 -27.68 40.13 -5.12
N VAL A 152 -28.10 40.03 -6.38
CA VAL A 152 -28.44 41.20 -7.20
C VAL A 152 -29.56 41.94 -6.46
N GLN A 153 -29.28 43.13 -5.95
CA GLN A 153 -30.30 44.11 -5.59
C GLN A 153 -30.20 45.28 -6.56
N LEU A 154 -31.38 45.67 -7.04
CA LEU A 154 -31.71 46.67 -8.05
C LEU A 154 -31.15 48.06 -7.75
#